data_AF-A0A3E0WN07-F1
#
_entry.id   AF-A0A3E0WN07-F1
#
_cell.length_a   1.000
_cell.length_b   1.000
_cell.length_c   1.000
_cell.angle_alpha   90.00
_cell.angle_beta   90.00
_cell.angle_gamma   90.00
#
_symmetry.space_group_name_H-M   'P 1'
#
loop_
_entity.id
_entity.type
_entity.pdbx_description
1 polymer ?
#
loop_
_entity_poly.entity_id
_entity_poly.type
_entity_poly.pdbx_seq_one_letter_code
_entity_poly.pdbx_strand_id
1 'polypeptide(L)'
;MITSIFSREVLYRLQRPLTWFVLLLMIYQGIVYSTATYDRIINEGVWLNAAAVAHINQAGIGFLLFIVIAIITGSALHRDLEHRTAALLYTCPVNEKRFFLERFAAAFAINVLLGLGYIAGMLLMPWLPGSSGAPVGPAPLGQMAWNFALFMLPNLFLLTALSLALVVIFRQVTASYIGMAVLMVLLLLTEFVREHTPYLNLVLLLDPLGYGISMETVIAMGVAEKTPPISR
;
A
#
# COMPACT_ATOMS: atom_id res chain seq x y z
N MET A 1 -10.97 -31.32 10.06
CA MET A 1 -11.09 -30.03 9.35
C MET A 1 -9.77 -29.73 8.66
N ILE A 2 -9.66 -30.01 7.36
CA ILE A 2 -8.48 -29.65 6.57
C ILE A 2 -8.60 -28.15 6.29
N THR A 3 -8.05 -27.32 7.17
CA THR A 3 -7.90 -25.87 6.92
C THR A 3 -7.09 -25.69 5.64
N SER A 4 -7.60 -24.91 4.67
CA SER A 4 -6.87 -24.56 3.44
C SER A 4 -5.47 -24.01 3.75
N ILE A 5 -4.51 -24.22 2.84
CA ILE A 5 -3.11 -23.81 3.03
C ILE A 5 -3.05 -22.30 3.32
N PHE A 6 -3.92 -21.53 2.67
CA PHE A 6 -4.17 -20.11 2.92
C PHE A 6 -4.30 -19.75 4.41
N SER A 7 -5.27 -20.33 5.13
CA SER A 7 -5.59 -19.95 6.51
C SER A 7 -4.43 -20.24 7.46
N ARG A 8 -3.74 -21.36 7.25
CA ARG A 8 -2.57 -21.72 8.04
C ARG A 8 -1.41 -20.77 7.79
N GLU A 9 -1.18 -20.38 6.55
CA GLU A 9 -0.11 -19.46 6.21
C GLU A 9 -0.37 -18.06 6.79
N VAL A 10 -1.60 -17.55 6.68
CA VAL A 10 -2.00 -16.27 7.30
C VAL A 10 -1.83 -16.31 8.81
N LEU A 11 -2.36 -17.33 9.49
CA LEU A 11 -2.21 -17.51 10.95
C LEU A 11 -0.74 -17.59 11.35
N TYR A 12 0.06 -18.37 10.62
CA TYR A 12 1.49 -18.49 10.87
C TYR A 12 2.22 -17.15 10.78
N ARG A 13 1.87 -16.29 9.82
CA ARG A 13 2.48 -14.97 9.69
C ARG A 13 2.00 -14.01 10.77
N LEU A 14 0.73 -14.07 11.16
CA LEU A 14 0.17 -13.26 12.24
C LEU A 14 0.78 -13.62 13.60
N GLN A 15 1.23 -14.85 13.80
CA GLN A 15 1.93 -15.25 15.02
C GLN A 15 3.38 -14.76 15.08
N ARG A 16 3.95 -14.28 13.97
CA ARG A 16 5.33 -13.79 13.97
C ARG A 16 5.41 -12.37 14.53
N PRO A 17 6.32 -12.10 15.50
CA PRO A 17 6.47 -10.77 16.09
C PRO A 17 6.89 -9.72 15.05
N LEU A 18 7.63 -10.13 14.01
CA LEU A 18 8.04 -9.26 12.91
C LEU A 18 6.85 -8.62 12.19
N THR A 19 5.74 -9.35 11.99
CA THR A 19 4.55 -8.82 11.31
C THR A 19 3.92 -7.68 12.11
N TRP A 20 3.90 -7.79 13.43
CA TRP A 20 3.40 -6.74 14.32
C TRP A 20 4.33 -5.53 14.36
N PHE A 21 5.64 -5.76 14.36
CA PHE A 21 6.62 -4.67 14.25
C PHE A 21 6.46 -3.90 12.94
N VAL A 22 6.31 -4.61 11.82
CA VAL A 22 6.05 -3.99 10.51
C VAL A 22 4.72 -3.25 10.49
N LEU A 23 3.67 -3.81 11.12
CA LEU A 23 2.39 -3.15 11.27
C LEU A 23 2.51 -1.82 12.04
N LEU A 24 3.31 -1.80 13.12
CA LEU A 24 3.61 -0.57 13.86
C LEU A 24 4.34 0.45 12.96
N LEU A 25 5.33 0.01 12.18
CA LEU A 25 5.99 0.88 11.21
C LEU A 25 5.03 1.43 10.15
N MET A 26 4.03 0.66 9.72
CA MET A 26 3.00 1.15 8.80
C MET A 26 2.13 2.23 9.44
N ILE A 27 1.73 2.04 10.70
CA ILE A 27 1.00 3.06 11.47
C ILE A 27 1.83 4.33 11.57
N TYR A 28 3.12 4.20 11.93
CA TYR A 28 4.03 5.34 12.02
C TYR A 28 4.18 6.08 10.69
N GLN A 29 4.34 5.35 9.57
CA GLN A 29 4.37 5.95 8.24
C GLN A 29 3.09 6.73 7.94
N GLY A 30 1.92 6.16 8.28
CA GLY A 30 0.62 6.81 8.08
C GLY A 30 0.51 8.15 8.80
N ILE A 31 1.05 8.22 10.02
CA ILE A 31 1.11 9.47 10.80
C ILE A 31 2.00 10.50 10.10
N VAL A 32 3.25 10.13 9.81
CA VAL A 32 4.26 11.03 9.23
C VAL A 32 3.85 11.56 7.85
N TYR A 33 3.24 10.70 7.03
CA TYR A 33 2.82 11.09 5.69
C TYR A 33 1.60 12.01 5.76
N SER A 34 0.64 11.72 6.62
CA SER A 34 -0.52 12.60 6.83
C SER A 34 -0.11 13.99 7.33
N THR A 35 0.85 14.08 8.27
CA THR A 35 1.41 15.38 8.70
C THR A 35 2.11 16.11 7.57
N ALA A 36 2.94 15.40 6.79
CA ALA A 36 3.67 16.01 5.69
C ALA A 36 2.76 16.51 4.56
N THR A 37 1.72 15.75 4.18
CA THR A 37 0.73 16.15 3.18
C THR A 37 -0.05 17.37 3.64
N TYR A 38 -0.51 17.38 4.90
CA TYR A 38 -1.25 18.51 5.43
C TYR A 38 -0.41 19.80 5.40
N ASP A 39 0.80 19.75 5.93
CA ASP A 39 1.67 20.93 6.08
C ASP A 39 2.17 21.47 4.74
N ARG A 40 2.52 20.59 3.80
CA ARG A 40 3.17 20.97 2.53
C ARG A 40 2.21 21.22 1.38
N ILE A 41 1.06 20.53 1.36
CA ILE A 41 0.18 20.51 0.18
C ILE A 41 -1.12 21.23 0.47
N ILE A 42 -1.72 21.02 1.65
CA ILE A 42 -3.08 21.52 1.90
C ILE A 42 -3.07 22.87 2.59
N ASN A 43 -2.55 23.00 3.82
CA ASN A 43 -2.37 24.21 4.66
C ASN A 43 -3.30 25.45 4.46
N GLU A 44 -4.51 25.28 3.91
CA GLU A 44 -5.41 26.34 3.45
C GLU A 44 -6.67 26.44 4.33
N GLY A 45 -6.53 26.28 5.65
CA GLY A 45 -7.66 26.32 6.58
C GLY A 45 -8.62 25.12 6.48
N VAL A 46 -8.15 24.03 5.86
CA VAL A 46 -8.84 22.75 5.75
C VAL A 46 -8.67 21.94 7.04
N TRP A 47 -9.59 21.03 7.36
CA TRP A 47 -9.42 20.14 8.51
C TRP A 47 -8.19 19.23 8.39
N LEU A 48 -7.54 19.00 9.52
CA LEU A 48 -6.33 18.16 9.59
C LEU A 48 -6.56 16.73 9.06
N ASN A 49 -7.77 16.20 9.26
CA ASN A 49 -8.20 14.87 8.84
C ASN A 49 -9.09 14.88 7.59
N ALA A 50 -8.98 15.92 6.75
CA ALA A 50 -9.78 16.02 5.54
C ALA A 50 -9.60 14.82 4.61
N ALA A 51 -10.65 14.48 3.88
CA ALA A 51 -10.61 13.37 2.92
C ALA A 51 -9.60 13.58 1.79
N ALA A 52 -9.28 14.83 1.46
CA ALA A 52 -8.20 15.17 0.54
C ALA A 52 -6.83 14.62 1.00
N VAL A 53 -6.50 14.74 2.31
CA VAL A 53 -5.26 14.19 2.88
C VAL A 53 -5.24 12.67 2.75
N ALA A 54 -6.36 12.03 3.07
CA ALA A 54 -6.49 10.57 2.97
C ALA A 54 -6.40 10.09 1.51
N HIS A 55 -6.97 10.84 0.56
CA HIS A 55 -6.96 10.50 -0.86
C HIS A 55 -5.54 10.47 -1.43
N ILE A 56 -4.77 11.55 -1.26
CA ILE A 56 -3.37 11.64 -1.71
C ILE A 56 -2.54 10.52 -1.09
N ASN A 57 -2.64 10.34 0.23
CA ASN A 57 -1.81 9.37 0.94
C ASN A 57 -2.12 7.92 0.61
N GLN A 58 -3.39 7.58 0.36
CA GLN A 58 -3.79 6.23 -0.04
C GLN A 58 -3.46 5.92 -1.50
N ALA A 59 -3.50 6.92 -2.39
CA ALA A 59 -3.00 6.77 -3.76
C ALA A 59 -1.48 6.51 -3.81
N GLY A 60 -0.72 7.18 -2.94
CA GLY A 60 0.73 7.01 -2.86
C GLY A 60 1.19 5.74 -2.16
N ILE A 61 0.36 5.16 -1.27
CA ILE A 61 0.57 3.88 -0.53
C ILE A 61 1.76 3.89 0.46
N GLY A 62 2.74 4.74 0.19
CA GLY A 62 3.97 4.98 0.93
C GLY A 62 5.07 3.96 0.65
N PHE A 63 6.32 4.44 0.74
CA PHE A 63 7.48 3.69 0.24
C PHE A 63 7.82 2.45 1.06
N LEU A 64 7.52 2.42 2.37
CA LEU A 64 7.77 1.20 3.14
C LEU A 64 6.88 0.05 2.68
N LEU A 65 5.68 0.33 2.13
CA LEU A 65 4.79 -0.74 1.68
C LEU A 65 5.38 -1.47 0.46
N PHE A 66 6.13 -0.81 -0.41
CA PHE A 66 6.88 -1.47 -1.50
C PHE A 66 7.89 -2.49 -0.96
N ILE A 67 8.69 -2.08 0.02
CA ILE A 67 9.70 -2.92 0.65
C ILE A 67 9.03 -4.11 1.33
N VAL A 68 7.95 -3.85 2.07
CA VAL A 68 7.22 -4.88 2.81
C VAL A 68 6.53 -5.87 1.88
N ILE A 69 5.90 -5.41 0.79
CA ILE A 69 5.31 -6.28 -0.22
C ILE A 69 6.39 -7.19 -0.82
N ALA A 70 7.56 -6.64 -1.12
CA ALA A 70 8.68 -7.41 -1.65
C ALA A 70 9.11 -8.52 -0.68
N ILE A 71 9.24 -8.20 0.61
CA ILE A 71 9.61 -9.13 1.70
C ILE A 71 8.54 -10.20 1.93
N ILE A 72 7.28 -9.81 2.09
CA ILE A 72 6.16 -10.71 2.40
C ILE A 72 5.95 -11.67 1.22
N THR A 73 5.84 -11.15 0.01
CA THR A 73 5.55 -11.94 -1.19
C THR A 73 6.76 -12.77 -1.62
N GLY A 74 7.97 -12.19 -1.56
CA GLY A 74 9.21 -12.87 -1.86
C GLY A 74 9.47 -14.08 -0.95
N SER A 75 9.31 -13.89 0.36
CA SER A 75 9.48 -14.97 1.34
C SER A 75 8.38 -16.04 1.29
N ALA A 76 7.21 -15.72 0.73
CA ALA A 76 6.17 -16.71 0.46
C ALA A 76 6.73 -17.79 -0.46
N LEU A 77 7.19 -17.42 -1.66
CA LEU A 77 7.63 -18.38 -2.66
C LEU A 77 9.01 -18.98 -2.37
N HIS A 78 9.85 -18.29 -1.59
CA HIS A 78 11.22 -18.72 -1.30
C HIS A 78 11.32 -20.15 -0.76
N ARG A 79 10.48 -20.48 0.24
CA ARG A 79 10.53 -21.76 0.93
C ARG A 79 10.27 -22.94 0.00
N ASP A 80 9.51 -22.72 -1.06
CA ASP A 80 9.20 -23.78 -2.02
C ASP A 80 10.29 -23.95 -3.08
N LEU A 81 10.86 -22.83 -3.50
CA LEU A 81 11.95 -22.82 -4.47
C LEU A 81 13.22 -23.46 -3.87
N GLU A 82 13.53 -23.21 -2.59
CA GLU A 82 14.68 -23.80 -1.91
C GLU A 82 14.49 -25.28 -1.57
N HIS A 83 13.33 -25.67 -1.06
CA HIS A 83 13.08 -27.05 -0.65
C HIS A 83 12.70 -27.99 -1.80
N ARG A 84 12.74 -27.54 -3.06
CA ARG A 84 12.36 -28.32 -4.25
C ARG A 84 11.01 -29.04 -4.07
N THR A 85 10.05 -28.38 -3.41
CA THR A 85 8.71 -28.93 -3.16
C THR A 85 7.90 -29.12 -4.45
N ALA A 86 8.43 -28.70 -5.60
CA ALA A 86 7.95 -29.11 -6.92
C ALA A 86 7.80 -30.65 -7.04
N ALA A 87 8.69 -31.44 -6.44
CA ALA A 87 8.56 -32.90 -6.43
C ALA A 87 7.37 -33.41 -5.58
N LEU A 88 6.93 -32.64 -4.57
CA LEU A 88 5.77 -32.96 -3.72
C LEU A 88 4.43 -32.58 -4.38
N LEU A 89 4.44 -31.62 -5.32
CA LEU A 89 3.27 -31.29 -6.14
C LEU A 89 2.90 -32.44 -7.10
N TYR A 90 3.87 -33.25 -7.52
CA TYR A 90 3.62 -34.41 -8.39
C TYR A 90 3.17 -35.67 -7.65
N THR A 91 3.40 -35.77 -6.34
CA THR A 91 3.04 -36.95 -5.53
C THR A 91 1.75 -36.76 -4.72
N CYS A 92 1.35 -35.52 -4.46
CA CYS A 92 0.06 -35.19 -3.84
C CYS A 92 -0.96 -34.72 -4.91
N PRO A 93 -2.26 -35.02 -4.76
CA PRO A 93 -3.31 -34.56 -5.67
C PRO A 93 -3.64 -33.07 -5.44
N VAL A 94 -2.65 -32.19 -5.55
CA VAL A 94 -2.82 -30.74 -5.38
C VAL A 94 -2.74 -30.09 -6.76
N ASN A 95 -3.81 -29.40 -7.14
CA ASN A 95 -3.85 -28.66 -8.40
C ASN A 95 -2.85 -27.48 -8.35
N GLU A 96 -1.89 -27.44 -9.28
CA GLU A 96 -0.83 -26.42 -9.34
C GLU A 96 -1.39 -24.99 -9.32
N LYS A 97 -2.49 -24.73 -10.06
CA LYS A 97 -3.13 -23.41 -10.10
C LYS A 97 -3.66 -22.99 -8.74
N ARG A 98 -4.27 -23.93 -8.02
CA ARG A 98 -4.84 -23.68 -6.68
C ARG A 98 -3.72 -23.38 -5.69
N PHE A 99 -2.59 -24.06 -5.79
CA PHE A 99 -1.44 -23.84 -4.93
C PHE A 99 -0.88 -22.41 -5.04
N PHE A 100 -0.64 -21.94 -6.28
CA PHE A 100 -0.15 -20.58 -6.52
C PHE A 100 -1.17 -19.53 -6.07
N LEU A 101 -2.46 -19.75 -6.35
CA LEU A 101 -3.53 -18.82 -6.00
C LEU A 101 -3.72 -18.70 -4.48
N GLU A 102 -3.61 -19.80 -3.73
CA GLU A 102 -3.68 -19.77 -2.26
C GLU A 102 -2.49 -19.01 -1.64
N ARG A 103 -1.29 -19.12 -2.22
CA ARG A 103 -0.11 -18.36 -1.75
C ARG A 103 -0.18 -16.88 -2.08
N PHE A 104 -0.60 -16.56 -3.30
CA PHE A 104 -0.86 -15.19 -3.69
C PHE A 104 -1.91 -14.56 -2.78
N ALA A 105 -3.04 -15.25 -2.56
CA ALA A 105 -4.09 -14.77 -1.67
C ALA A 105 -3.59 -14.55 -0.24
N ALA A 106 -2.75 -15.46 0.29
CA ALA A 106 -2.19 -15.32 1.64
C ALA A 106 -1.27 -14.10 1.76
N ALA A 107 -0.38 -13.89 0.78
CA ALA A 107 0.48 -12.71 0.74
C ALA A 107 -0.34 -11.42 0.58
N PHE A 108 -1.32 -11.42 -0.32
CA PHE A 108 -2.22 -10.30 -0.54
C PHE A 108 -3.02 -9.93 0.72
N ALA A 109 -3.62 -10.90 1.41
CA ALA A 109 -4.37 -10.67 2.64
C ALA A 109 -3.52 -10.02 3.74
N ILE A 110 -2.24 -10.40 3.85
CA ILE A 110 -1.32 -9.79 4.81
C ILE A 110 -0.94 -8.37 4.40
N ASN A 111 -0.69 -8.13 3.11
CA ASN A 111 -0.42 -6.78 2.63
C ASN A 111 -1.64 -5.85 2.78
N VAL A 112 -2.86 -6.38 2.62
CA VAL A 112 -4.11 -5.68 2.94
C VAL A 112 -4.18 -5.32 4.42
N LEU A 113 -3.88 -6.27 5.32
CA LEU A 113 -3.83 -6.00 6.77
C LEU A 113 -2.82 -4.89 7.12
N LEU A 114 -1.64 -4.92 6.50
CA LEU A 114 -0.61 -3.92 6.71
C LEU A 114 -1.02 -2.55 6.13
N GLY A 115 -1.74 -2.55 5.01
CA GLY A 115 -2.37 -1.35 4.46
C GLY A 115 -3.45 -0.76 5.37
N LEU A 116 -4.22 -1.59 6.08
CA LEU A 116 -5.13 -1.11 7.13
C LEU A 116 -4.38 -0.48 8.30
N GLY A 117 -3.18 -0.98 8.63
CA GLY A 117 -2.29 -0.34 9.60
C GLY A 117 -1.89 1.08 9.17
N TYR A 118 -1.61 1.29 7.88
CA TYR A 118 -1.33 2.62 7.34
C TYR A 118 -2.52 3.57 7.49
N ILE A 119 -3.75 3.11 7.20
CA ILE A 119 -4.98 3.91 7.44
C ILE A 119 -5.19 4.20 8.93
N ALA A 120 -4.94 3.23 9.80
CA ALA A 120 -5.00 3.44 11.24
C ALA A 120 -4.03 4.55 11.68
N GLY A 121 -2.84 4.61 11.08
CA GLY A 121 -1.91 5.74 11.27
C GLY A 121 -2.50 7.09 10.89
N MET A 122 -3.16 7.18 9.73
CA MET A 122 -3.83 8.42 9.30
C MET A 122 -4.94 8.84 10.26
N LEU A 123 -5.71 7.88 10.78
CA LEU A 123 -6.76 8.13 11.75
C LEU A 123 -6.20 8.60 13.08
N LEU A 124 -5.05 8.06 13.50
CA LEU A 124 -4.41 8.41 14.77
C LEU A 124 -3.74 9.79 14.75
N MET A 125 -3.26 10.22 13.59
CA MET A 125 -2.49 11.45 13.39
C MET A 125 -3.04 12.70 14.11
N PRO A 126 -4.35 13.00 14.09
CA PRO A 126 -4.90 14.19 14.75
C PRO A 126 -4.74 14.22 16.27
N TRP A 127 -4.64 13.06 16.91
CA TRP A 127 -4.54 12.95 18.37
C TRP A 127 -3.09 12.97 18.88
N LEU A 128 -2.09 12.97 17.99
CA LEU A 128 -0.69 12.98 18.40
C LEU A 128 -0.17 14.40 18.64
N PRO A 129 0.65 14.60 19.70
CA PRO A 129 1.34 15.86 19.95
C PRO A 129 2.37 16.09 18.83
N GLY A 130 2.16 17.16 18.05
CA GLY A 130 2.92 17.45 16.83
C GLY A 130 2.06 17.66 15.58
N SER A 131 0.75 17.47 15.67
CA SER A 131 -0.18 17.93 14.63
C SER A 131 -0.20 19.46 14.55
N SER A 132 -0.45 19.98 13.35
CA SER A 132 -0.27 21.39 12.91
C SER A 132 -1.16 22.42 13.61
N GLY A 133 -1.78 22.09 14.75
CA GLY A 133 -2.70 22.95 15.50
C GLY A 133 -4.02 23.23 14.78
N ALA A 134 -4.23 22.65 13.60
CA ALA A 134 -5.41 22.87 12.78
C ALA A 134 -6.66 22.20 13.36
N PRO A 135 -7.86 22.74 13.09
CA PRO A 135 -9.10 22.14 13.55
C PRO A 135 -9.27 20.72 13.00
N VAL A 136 -9.64 19.80 13.88
CA VAL A 136 -9.92 18.41 13.54
C VAL A 136 -11.42 18.29 13.27
N GLY A 137 -11.78 17.89 12.05
CA GLY A 137 -13.16 17.63 11.66
C GLY A 137 -13.64 16.25 12.10
N PRO A 138 -14.89 15.88 11.81
CA PRO A 138 -15.35 14.51 12.01
C PRO A 138 -14.57 13.55 11.08
N ALA A 139 -14.21 12.37 11.58
CA ALA A 139 -13.40 11.42 10.81
C ALA A 139 -14.17 10.94 9.55
N PRO A 140 -13.66 11.17 8.33
CA PRO A 140 -14.35 10.82 7.10
C PRO A 140 -14.19 9.33 6.77
N LEU A 141 -14.69 8.45 7.65
CA LEU A 141 -14.53 6.99 7.55
C LEU A 141 -15.08 6.44 6.23
N GLY A 142 -16.22 6.97 5.75
CA GLY A 142 -16.81 6.56 4.48
C GLY A 142 -15.91 6.86 3.28
N GLN A 143 -15.32 8.06 3.24
CA GLN A 143 -14.41 8.48 2.17
C GLN A 143 -13.08 7.73 2.26
N MET A 144 -12.58 7.48 3.48
CA MET A 144 -11.38 6.64 3.68
C MET A 144 -11.59 5.20 3.20
N ALA A 145 -12.74 4.59 3.49
CA ALA A 145 -13.07 3.26 3.03
C ALA A 145 -13.22 3.21 1.49
N TRP A 146 -13.83 4.24 0.92
CA TRP A 146 -13.96 4.39 -0.54
C TRP A 146 -12.60 4.51 -1.23
N ASN A 147 -11.72 5.39 -0.72
CA ASN A 147 -10.36 5.56 -1.23
C ASN A 147 -9.55 4.26 -1.10
N PHE A 148 -9.77 3.49 -0.02
CA PHE A 148 -9.08 2.23 0.18
C PHE A 148 -9.47 1.21 -0.88
N ALA A 149 -10.78 1.12 -1.18
CA ALA A 149 -11.29 0.21 -2.19
C ALA A 149 -10.85 0.60 -3.62
N LEU A 150 -10.79 1.90 -3.93
CA LEU A 150 -10.48 2.39 -5.28
C LEU A 150 -9.00 2.53 -5.60
N PHE A 151 -8.17 2.91 -4.63
CA PHE A 151 -6.74 3.15 -4.87
C PHE A 151 -5.88 2.09 -4.20
N MET A 152 -6.00 1.97 -2.89
CA MET A 152 -5.04 1.18 -2.13
C MET A 152 -5.16 -0.32 -2.42
N LEU A 153 -6.38 -0.86 -2.50
CA LEU A 153 -6.65 -2.27 -2.77
C LEU A 153 -6.18 -2.72 -4.17
N PRO A 154 -6.52 -2.03 -5.29
CA PRO A 154 -6.02 -2.43 -6.60
C PRO A 154 -4.51 -2.25 -6.73
N ASN A 155 -3.94 -1.20 -6.13
CA ASN A 155 -2.50 -1.02 -6.17
C ASN A 155 -1.77 -2.11 -5.35
N LEU A 156 -2.29 -2.48 -4.19
CA LEU A 156 -1.78 -3.64 -3.42
C LEU A 156 -1.84 -4.92 -4.24
N PHE A 157 -2.94 -5.15 -4.96
CA PHE A 157 -3.11 -6.32 -5.82
C PHE A 157 -2.07 -6.32 -6.95
N LEU A 158 -1.88 -5.19 -7.63
CA LEU A 158 -0.93 -5.06 -8.73
C LEU A 158 0.52 -5.27 -8.26
N LEU A 159 0.91 -4.63 -7.16
CA LEU A 159 2.27 -4.74 -6.62
C LEU A 159 2.57 -6.15 -6.08
N THR A 160 1.59 -6.79 -5.43
CA THR A 160 1.75 -8.19 -4.99
C THR A 160 1.84 -9.14 -6.17
N ALA A 161 1.02 -8.95 -7.20
CA ALA A 161 1.04 -9.79 -8.40
C ALA A 161 2.35 -9.63 -9.16
N LEU A 162 2.84 -8.40 -9.31
CA LEU A 162 4.11 -8.09 -9.96
C LEU A 162 5.29 -8.67 -9.17
N SER A 163 5.32 -8.48 -7.85
CA SER A 163 6.34 -9.05 -6.98
C SER A 163 6.40 -10.57 -7.12
N LEU A 164 5.25 -11.24 -7.09
CA LEU A 164 5.17 -12.69 -7.28
C LEU A 164 5.64 -13.12 -8.68
N ALA A 165 5.21 -12.41 -9.72
CA ALA A 165 5.59 -12.68 -11.11
C ALA A 165 7.12 -12.61 -11.30
N LEU A 166 7.78 -11.62 -10.70
CA LEU A 166 9.23 -11.51 -10.73
C LEU A 166 9.91 -12.71 -10.08
N VAL A 167 9.42 -13.17 -8.93
CA VAL A 167 9.99 -14.37 -8.28
C VAL A 167 9.81 -15.62 -9.16
N VAL A 168 8.65 -15.76 -9.82
CA VAL A 168 8.38 -16.91 -10.70
C VAL A 168 9.28 -16.89 -11.94
N ILE A 169 9.42 -15.74 -12.60
CA ILE A 169 10.21 -15.60 -13.84
C ILE A 169 11.68 -15.84 -13.57
N PHE A 170 12.24 -15.18 -12.54
CA PHE A 170 13.67 -15.25 -12.25
C PHE A 170 14.03 -16.43 -11.34
N ARG A 171 13.04 -17.10 -10.75
CA ARG A 171 13.20 -18.22 -9.79
C ARG A 171 14.09 -17.87 -8.60
N GLN A 172 14.14 -16.58 -8.26
CA GLN A 172 14.96 -16.02 -7.20
C GLN A 172 14.16 -14.97 -6.44
N VAL A 173 14.26 -15.00 -5.11
CA VAL A 173 13.56 -14.03 -4.25
C VAL A 173 14.16 -12.63 -4.40
N THR A 174 15.48 -12.57 -4.62
CA THR A 174 16.21 -11.33 -4.84
C THR A 174 15.63 -10.52 -6.00
N ALA A 175 15.03 -11.19 -7.00
CA ALA A 175 14.38 -10.51 -8.11
C ALA A 175 13.16 -9.68 -7.68
N SER A 176 12.39 -10.16 -6.70
CA SER A 176 11.29 -9.37 -6.10
C SER A 176 11.83 -8.15 -5.36
N TYR A 177 12.88 -8.32 -4.56
CA TYR A 177 13.48 -7.21 -3.80
C TYR A 177 14.02 -6.13 -4.72
N ILE A 178 14.79 -6.52 -5.74
CA ILE A 178 15.35 -5.59 -6.72
C ILE A 178 14.22 -4.96 -7.54
N GLY A 179 13.27 -5.74 -8.05
CA GLY A 179 12.21 -5.20 -8.90
C GLY A 179 11.31 -4.19 -8.18
N MET A 180 10.94 -4.47 -6.94
CA MET A 180 10.16 -3.53 -6.13
C MET A 180 10.97 -2.27 -5.76
N ALA A 181 12.27 -2.42 -5.48
CA ALA A 181 13.15 -1.27 -5.25
C ALA A 181 13.32 -0.40 -6.51
N VAL A 182 13.49 -1.02 -7.68
CA VAL A 182 13.58 -0.31 -8.97
C VAL A 182 12.28 0.42 -9.27
N LEU A 183 11.12 -0.23 -9.09
CA LEU A 183 9.82 0.44 -9.24
C LEU A 183 9.66 1.62 -8.30
N MET A 184 10.05 1.46 -7.03
CA MET A 184 10.03 2.56 -6.07
C MET A 184 10.87 3.73 -6.57
N VAL A 185 12.12 3.50 -6.99
CA VAL A 185 13.01 4.55 -7.52
C VAL A 185 12.42 5.21 -8.78
N LEU A 186 11.84 4.45 -9.70
CA LEU A 186 11.19 5.00 -10.89
C LEU A 186 10.03 5.92 -10.53
N LEU A 187 9.24 5.59 -9.51
CA LEU A 187 8.15 6.45 -9.05
C LEU A 187 8.68 7.73 -8.39
N LEU A 188 9.75 7.65 -7.59
CA LEU A 188 10.42 8.85 -7.06
C LEU A 188 10.93 9.77 -8.18
N LEU A 189 11.52 9.19 -9.23
CA LEU A 189 12.00 9.95 -10.38
C LEU A 189 10.83 10.59 -11.14
N THR A 190 9.72 9.87 -11.29
CA THR A 190 8.51 10.39 -11.93
C THR A 190 7.98 11.61 -11.19
N GLU A 191 7.94 11.54 -9.86
CA GLU A 191 7.56 12.65 -8.99
C GLU A 191 8.51 13.84 -9.08
N PHE A 192 9.82 13.60 -9.07
CA PHE A 192 10.83 14.65 -9.23
C PHE A 192 10.72 15.36 -10.60
N VAL A 193 10.51 14.58 -11.66
CA VAL A 193 10.33 15.11 -13.03
C VAL A 193 9.04 15.90 -13.13
N ARG A 194 7.95 15.45 -12.49
CA ARG A 194 6.64 16.12 -12.48
C ARG A 194 6.77 17.58 -12.03
N GLU A 195 7.56 17.86 -11.00
CA GLU A 195 7.76 19.21 -10.46
C GLU A 195 8.53 20.15 -11.40
N HIS A 196 9.27 19.61 -12.38
CA HIS A 196 10.20 20.38 -13.22
C HIS A 196 9.86 20.34 -14.72
N THR A 197 8.78 19.66 -15.13
CA THR A 197 8.45 19.47 -16.54
C THR A 197 7.28 20.34 -17.01
N PRO A 198 7.34 20.88 -18.23
CA PRO A 198 6.17 21.49 -18.87
C PRO A 198 5.19 20.43 -19.43
N TYR A 199 5.60 19.17 -19.58
CA TYR A 199 4.78 18.09 -20.15
C TYR A 199 4.08 17.26 -19.07
N LEU A 200 3.30 17.91 -18.22
CA LEU A 200 2.65 17.27 -17.06
C LEU A 200 1.81 16.05 -17.44
N ASN A 201 0.98 16.16 -18.48
CA ASN A 201 0.05 15.10 -18.91
C ASN A 201 0.76 13.78 -19.26
N LEU A 202 1.96 13.85 -19.84
CA LEU A 202 2.71 12.66 -20.23
C LEU A 202 3.30 11.96 -19.00
N VAL A 203 3.75 12.74 -18.01
CA VAL A 203 4.25 12.22 -16.74
C VAL A 203 3.11 11.60 -15.93
N LEU A 204 1.93 12.22 -15.92
CA LEU A 204 0.74 11.68 -15.24
C LEU A 204 0.27 10.35 -15.83
N LEU A 205 0.41 10.15 -17.15
CA LEU A 205 0.07 8.88 -17.80
C LEU A 205 1.07 7.76 -17.47
N LEU A 206 2.31 8.12 -17.12
CA LEU A 206 3.38 7.20 -16.75
C LEU A 206 3.34 6.78 -15.28
N ASP A 207 2.45 7.35 -14.45
CA ASP A 207 2.27 6.96 -13.05
C ASP A 207 1.25 5.81 -12.91
N PRO A 208 1.69 4.56 -12.70
CA PRO A 208 0.79 3.41 -12.57
C PRO A 208 -0.03 3.41 -11.27
N LEU A 209 0.34 4.20 -10.26
CA LEU A 209 -0.37 4.26 -8.99
C LEU A 209 -1.45 5.34 -8.93
N GLY A 210 -1.41 6.30 -9.86
CA GLY A 210 -2.35 7.43 -9.90
C GLY A 210 -2.13 8.45 -8.78
N TYR A 211 -0.95 8.46 -8.16
CA TYR A 211 -0.59 9.43 -7.12
C TYR A 211 -0.49 10.85 -7.69
N GLY A 212 0.15 11.02 -8.85
CA GLY A 212 0.32 12.33 -9.47
C GLY A 212 -1.00 13.00 -9.84
N ILE A 213 -1.92 12.22 -10.43
CA ILE A 213 -3.27 12.72 -10.79
C ILE A 213 -4.05 13.05 -9.51
N SER A 214 -3.95 12.21 -8.48
CA SER A 214 -4.62 12.43 -7.19
C SER A 214 -4.13 13.70 -6.49
N MET A 215 -2.84 14.02 -6.62
CA MET A 215 -2.27 15.24 -6.07
C MET A 215 -2.73 16.48 -6.85
N GLU A 216 -2.64 16.45 -8.18
CA GLU A 216 -3.05 17.58 -9.03
C GLU A 216 -4.54 17.90 -8.87
N THR A 217 -5.39 16.87 -8.84
CA THR A 217 -6.84 17.04 -8.63
C THR A 217 -7.15 17.67 -7.29
N VAL A 218 -6.49 17.25 -6.21
CA VAL A 218 -6.69 17.84 -4.89
C VAL A 218 -6.17 19.28 -4.83
N ILE A 219 -5.05 19.60 -5.48
CA ILE A 219 -4.54 20.97 -5.55
C ILE A 219 -5.53 21.88 -6.29
N ALA A 220 -6.12 21.39 -7.38
CA ALA A 220 -7.10 22.14 -8.18
C ALA A 220 -8.46 22.34 -7.48
N MET A 221 -8.80 21.51 -6.49
CA MET A 221 -10.07 21.61 -5.75
C MET A 221 -10.12 22.87 -4.86
N GLY A 222 -11.33 23.44 -4.73
CA GLY A 222 -11.57 24.51 -3.75
C GLY A 222 -11.55 24.01 -2.30
N VAL A 223 -11.32 24.90 -1.33
CA VAL A 223 -11.27 24.56 0.12
C VAL A 223 -12.51 23.79 0.60
N ALA A 224 -13.70 24.16 0.10
CA ALA A 224 -14.96 23.50 0.42
C ALA A 224 -15.08 22.08 -0.16
N GLU A 225 -14.43 21.80 -1.29
CA GLU A 225 -14.41 20.48 -1.93
C GLU A 225 -13.39 19.55 -1.25
N LYS A 226 -12.30 20.11 -0.71
CA LYS A 226 -11.33 19.37 0.11
C LYS A 226 -11.93 18.86 1.43
N THR A 227 -13.02 19.50 1.90
CA THR A 227 -13.79 19.13 3.10
C THR A 227 -15.27 18.97 2.79
N PRO A 228 -15.66 17.86 2.10
CA PRO A 228 -17.07 17.64 1.78
C PRO A 228 -17.90 17.59 3.07
N PRO A 229 -19.02 18.34 3.16
CA PRO A 229 -19.89 18.30 4.32
C PRO A 229 -20.45 16.88 4.45
N ILE A 230 -20.29 16.30 5.63
CA ILE A 230 -20.88 15.00 5.93
C ILE A 230 -22.40 15.20 5.91
N SER A 231 -23.05 14.66 4.88
CA SER A 231 -24.52 14.57 4.87
C SER A 231 -24.94 13.79 6.10
N ARG A 232 -25.78 14.43 6.92
CA ARG A 232 -26.40 13.82 8.10
C ARG A 232 -27.32 12.68 7.70
#